data_AF-A0A1I8BK17-F1
#
_entry.id   AF-A0A1I8BK17-F1
#
_cell.length_a   1.000
_cell.length_b   1.000
_cell.length_c   1.000
_cell.angle_alpha   90.00
_cell.angle_beta   90.00
_cell.angle_gamma   90.00
#
_symmetry.space_group_name_H-M   'P 1'
#
loop_
_entity.id
_entity.type
_entity.pdbx_description
1 polymer ?
#
loop_
_entity_poly.entity_id
_entity_poly.type
_entity_poly.pdbx_seq_one_letter_code
_entity_poly.pdbx_strand_id
1 'polypeptide(L)'
;MTALGGPSLKNEEEENEDLFQDATDTLHEENKLIENNKFDYFEENYGGNGSGGWSEKSSSFCFDEEEPLEIFKGNVGNNSIKNKNNSFIKLNESSSSSKVENNLNQNLDLSKCKIILTEQQNLNNYKENTQPIIYSNLPISKRRSKIPPKPESHGLNLWSIMKNCIGKELTRIPIPVNFNEPLSMLQRITEDLEYSYLLDRASEKSDISERLAYTAAFAISCYSATAKRTTKPFNPLLGETFEFDRRADLGWRSLTEQVSHHPPAAAMFTESVNWELSQEFMVASRFRGKYMSVIPTGYTQIKFKDGKANFIFQKVTTTVHNIIVGKLWIDNHGTMNIVNHISGERATIKFHSYSYFSSDRPRKVEGIILDKKGNARFYIFGYWDNYLNIASINSQKNQQGKVLFETGEPKRIWTVNEPLGDSSMFNFTKLAIEMNEPDNSVAPTDSRFRPDQRLMENGDWDGANDRKNELENKQRKARREAEAETERAINNNQQPKEYEACWFQKVQDTNTGSVIHTIRGNEYWECKDKKDWSKCPNIY
;
A
#
# COMPACT_ATOMS: atom_id res chain seq x y z
N MET A 1 25.20 55.41 -2.98
CA MET A 1 26.00 54.30 -2.45
C MET A 1 25.51 53.98 -1.05
N THR A 2 24.71 52.93 -0.90
CA THR A 2 24.66 52.08 0.31
C THR A 2 23.84 50.85 -0.03
N ALA A 3 24.51 49.69 -0.04
CA ALA A 3 23.92 48.37 -0.18
C ALA A 3 23.65 47.78 1.22
N LEU A 4 22.55 47.06 1.38
CA LEU A 4 22.28 46.21 2.55
C LEU A 4 22.26 44.76 2.08
N GLY A 5 23.10 43.93 2.71
CA GLY A 5 23.40 42.55 2.33
C GLY A 5 22.37 41.52 2.79
N GLY A 6 22.20 40.47 1.99
CA GLY A 6 21.47 39.26 2.33
C GLY A 6 22.33 38.22 3.06
N PRO A 7 21.73 37.12 3.55
CA PRO A 7 22.43 36.10 4.33
C PRO A 7 23.46 35.34 3.48
N SER A 8 24.57 34.98 4.12
CA SER A 8 25.73 34.29 3.54
C SER A 8 25.42 32.82 3.23
N LEU A 9 25.59 32.42 1.97
CA LEU A 9 25.57 31.02 1.47
C LEU A 9 26.51 30.07 2.24
N LYS A 10 27.51 30.59 2.98
CA LYS A 10 28.46 29.76 3.74
C LYS A 10 27.83 29.04 4.94
N ASN A 11 26.76 29.59 5.52
CA ASN A 11 26.16 29.01 6.73
C ASN A 11 25.32 27.76 6.42
N GLU A 12 24.75 27.64 5.21
CA GLU A 12 24.01 26.44 4.78
C GLU A 12 24.96 25.30 4.34
N GLU A 13 26.16 25.62 3.85
CA GLU A 13 27.18 24.60 3.53
C GLU A 13 27.78 24.01 4.81
N GLU A 14 28.09 24.83 5.82
CA GLU A 14 28.60 24.36 7.12
C GLU A 14 27.57 23.50 7.89
N GLU A 15 26.27 23.86 7.90
CA GLU A 15 25.23 23.01 8.52
C GLU A 15 25.06 21.66 7.80
N ASN A 16 25.23 21.62 6.48
CA ASN A 16 25.14 20.38 5.71
C ASN A 16 26.40 19.49 5.88
N GLU A 17 27.59 20.09 6.05
CA GLU A 17 28.82 19.36 6.38
C GLU A 17 28.77 18.78 7.79
N ASP A 18 28.27 19.52 8.78
CA ASP A 18 28.10 19.03 10.15
C ASP A 18 27.10 17.87 10.24
N LEU A 19 25.97 17.96 9.52
CA LEU A 19 24.99 16.86 9.43
C LEU A 19 25.54 15.62 8.71
N PHE A 20 26.41 15.83 7.71
CA PHE A 20 27.08 14.74 7.01
C PHE A 20 28.10 14.07 7.92
N GLN A 21 28.88 14.85 8.68
CA GLN A 21 29.87 14.34 9.63
C GLN A 21 29.20 13.54 10.75
N ASP A 22 28.10 14.04 11.34
CA ASP A 22 27.34 13.36 12.40
C ASP A 22 26.75 12.01 11.93
N ALA A 23 26.29 11.95 10.66
CA ALA A 23 25.83 10.70 10.04
C ALA A 23 26.97 9.72 9.72
N THR A 24 28.14 10.24 9.35
CA THR A 24 29.32 9.42 9.04
C THR A 24 29.93 8.84 10.32
N ASP A 25 29.97 9.63 11.39
CA ASP A 25 30.48 9.22 12.70
C ASP A 25 29.58 8.16 13.35
N THR A 26 28.26 8.27 13.21
CA THR A 26 27.30 7.26 13.67
C THR A 26 27.50 5.92 12.95
N LEU A 27 27.71 5.94 11.63
CA LEU A 27 28.01 4.74 10.83
C LEU A 27 29.40 4.14 11.16
N HIS A 28 30.36 4.97 11.56
CA HIS A 28 31.69 4.53 11.97
C HIS A 28 31.69 3.90 13.37
N GLU A 29 30.85 4.39 14.29
CA GLU A 29 30.61 3.75 15.59
C GLU A 29 29.88 2.40 15.47
N GLU A 30 28.90 2.26 14.55
CA GLU A 30 28.25 0.98 14.28
C GLU A 30 29.23 -0.08 13.74
N ASN A 31 30.12 0.29 12.82
CA ASN A 31 31.14 -0.64 12.32
C ASN A 31 32.15 -1.05 13.42
N LYS A 32 32.48 -0.16 14.35
CA LYS A 32 33.30 -0.48 15.53
C LYS A 32 32.59 -1.37 16.56
N LEU A 33 31.26 -1.24 16.71
CA LEU A 33 30.46 -2.08 17.60
C LEU A 33 30.24 -3.49 17.04
N ILE A 34 30.19 -3.62 15.71
CA ILE A 34 30.10 -4.90 15.00
C ILE A 34 31.45 -5.63 15.01
N GLU A 35 32.58 -4.92 14.89
CA GLU A 35 33.92 -5.53 14.95
C GLU A 35 34.35 -5.97 16.37
N ASN A 36 33.80 -5.35 17.44
CA ASN A 36 34.24 -5.61 18.81
C ASN A 36 33.37 -6.58 19.64
N ASN A 37 32.22 -7.05 19.13
CA ASN A 37 31.37 -8.01 19.86
C ASN A 37 31.62 -9.47 19.42
N LYS A 38 32.71 -10.06 19.93
CA LYS A 38 32.72 -11.50 20.24
C LYS A 38 31.93 -11.69 21.54
N PHE A 39 30.73 -12.25 21.44
CA PHE A 39 29.91 -12.60 22.60
C PHE A 39 30.59 -13.74 23.40
N ASP A 40 31.11 -13.39 24.59
CA ASP A 40 31.42 -14.35 25.64
C ASP A 40 30.12 -14.79 26.35
N TYR A 41 29.90 -16.09 26.41
CA TYR A 41 28.85 -16.73 27.20
C TYR A 41 29.25 -16.75 28.69
N PHE A 42 28.44 -16.15 29.56
CA PHE A 42 28.48 -16.42 31.00
C PHE A 42 27.19 -17.13 31.42
N GLU A 43 27.34 -18.40 31.84
CA GLU A 43 26.35 -19.15 32.61
C GLU A 43 26.36 -18.65 34.06
N GLU A 44 25.20 -18.26 34.60
CA GLU A 44 24.94 -18.34 36.03
C GLU A 44 23.67 -19.15 36.30
N ASN A 45 23.89 -20.24 37.04
CA ASN A 45 22.89 -21.14 37.60
C ASN A 45 22.04 -20.44 38.65
N TYR A 46 20.71 -20.59 38.60
CA TYR A 46 19.89 -20.91 39.77
C TYR A 46 18.68 -21.73 39.32
N GLY A 47 18.59 -22.95 39.85
CA GLY A 47 17.54 -23.91 39.50
C GLY A 47 16.28 -23.79 40.35
N GLY A 48 15.26 -24.53 39.91
CA GLY A 48 14.37 -25.25 40.83
C GLY A 48 12.89 -24.86 40.82
N ASN A 49 12.11 -25.69 40.12
CA ASN A 49 10.70 -26.07 40.35
C ASN A 49 9.62 -25.02 40.04
N GLY A 50 8.58 -25.28 39.24
CA GLY A 50 8.08 -26.50 38.61
C GLY A 50 6.60 -26.30 38.21
N SER A 51 6.19 -26.94 37.10
CA SER A 51 4.82 -27.11 36.55
C SER A 51 4.10 -25.83 36.10
N GLY A 52 3.53 -25.70 34.90
CA GLY A 52 3.27 -26.60 33.78
C GLY A 52 2.06 -26.02 33.02
N GLY A 53 2.25 -25.53 31.80
CA GLY A 53 1.17 -24.92 31.00
C GLY A 53 1.65 -24.59 29.59
N TRP A 54 0.96 -25.12 28.60
CA TRP A 54 1.29 -25.11 27.18
C TRP A 54 1.33 -23.70 26.58
N SER A 55 2.40 -23.36 25.85
CA SER A 55 2.45 -22.16 25.00
C SER A 55 2.64 -22.53 23.54
N GLU A 56 1.81 -21.90 22.71
CA GLU A 56 1.85 -21.94 21.25
C GLU A 56 3.18 -21.36 20.75
N LYS A 57 3.85 -22.12 19.89
CA LYS A 57 5.06 -21.66 19.19
C LYS A 57 4.66 -20.73 18.05
N SER A 58 4.88 -19.43 18.20
CA SER A 58 5.05 -18.53 17.06
C SER A 58 6.44 -18.78 16.45
N SER A 59 6.48 -19.48 15.32
CA SER A 59 7.71 -19.70 14.55
C SER A 59 8.10 -18.43 13.80
N SER A 60 9.13 -17.73 14.28
CA SER A 60 9.90 -16.77 13.50
C SER A 60 10.88 -17.54 12.61
N PHE A 61 10.56 -17.68 11.32
CA PHE A 61 11.52 -18.18 10.32
C PHE A 61 12.40 -17.01 9.84
N CYS A 62 13.68 -17.04 10.19
CA CYS A 62 14.72 -16.28 9.50
C CYS A 62 15.04 -16.99 8.17
N PHE A 63 15.10 -16.24 7.08
CA PHE A 63 15.70 -16.68 5.83
C PHE A 63 17.00 -15.91 5.60
N ASP A 64 18.00 -16.67 5.15
CA ASP A 64 19.40 -16.29 4.96
C ASP A 64 19.61 -15.08 4.05
N GLU A 65 20.66 -14.32 4.36
CA GLU A 65 21.20 -13.19 3.61
C GLU A 65 21.91 -13.67 2.33
N GLU A 66 21.56 -13.11 1.16
CA GLU A 66 22.43 -13.12 -0.01
C GLU A 66 23.21 -11.79 -0.04
N GLU A 67 24.53 -11.86 0.20
CA GLU A 67 25.45 -10.75 0.01
C GLU A 67 25.72 -10.46 -1.49
N PRO A 68 25.90 -9.18 -1.89
CA PRO A 68 26.31 -8.83 -3.24
C PRO A 68 27.83 -8.97 -3.46
N LEU A 69 28.18 -9.55 -4.62
CA LEU A 69 29.53 -9.72 -5.16
C LEU A 69 30.28 -8.38 -5.37
N GLU A 70 31.44 -8.22 -4.73
CA GLU A 70 32.47 -7.27 -5.16
C GLU A 70 33.54 -7.93 -6.05
N ILE A 71 33.93 -7.21 -7.09
CA ILE A 71 34.96 -7.58 -8.07
C ILE A 71 36.29 -6.97 -7.62
N PHE A 72 37.31 -7.80 -7.37
CA PHE A 72 38.71 -7.37 -7.46
C PHE A 72 39.57 -8.40 -8.19
N LYS A 73 40.36 -7.90 -9.15
CA LYS A 73 41.37 -8.64 -9.92
C LYS A 73 42.62 -8.86 -9.05
N GLY A 74 43.15 -10.08 -9.03
CA GLY A 74 44.47 -10.38 -8.47
C GLY A 74 44.79 -11.87 -8.55
N ASN A 75 46.00 -12.21 -8.99
CA ASN A 75 46.36 -13.49 -9.60
C ASN A 75 47.15 -14.39 -8.62
N VAL A 76 47.01 -15.72 -8.80
CA VAL A 76 47.91 -16.84 -8.40
C VAL A 76 47.87 -17.40 -6.96
N GLY A 77 47.62 -18.72 -6.86
CA GLY A 77 48.14 -19.58 -5.78
C GLY A 77 47.31 -20.82 -5.45
N ASN A 78 47.68 -21.99 -5.98
CA ASN A 78 47.15 -23.30 -5.57
C ASN A 78 47.38 -23.58 -4.08
N ASN A 79 46.40 -24.15 -3.38
CA ASN A 79 46.59 -25.34 -2.53
C ASN A 79 45.27 -25.93 -2.01
N SER A 80 45.20 -27.25 -2.06
CA SER A 80 44.17 -28.13 -1.50
C SER A 80 44.12 -28.07 0.03
N ILE A 81 42.96 -28.37 0.64
CA ILE A 81 42.83 -29.27 1.81
C ILE A 81 41.35 -29.70 1.98
N LYS A 82 41.18 -31.00 2.26
CA LYS A 82 39.94 -31.73 2.58
C LYS A 82 39.54 -31.50 4.05
N ASN A 83 38.22 -31.56 4.35
CA ASN A 83 37.62 -32.29 5.50
C ASN A 83 36.09 -32.14 5.43
N LYS A 84 35.32 -33.23 5.22
CA LYS A 84 34.83 -34.26 6.16
C LYS A 84 33.69 -33.80 7.09
N ASN A 85 32.50 -34.28 6.72
CA ASN A 85 31.37 -34.79 7.51
C ASN A 85 30.99 -34.10 8.83
N ASN A 86 29.73 -33.66 8.91
CA ASN A 86 28.82 -34.22 9.92
C ASN A 86 27.36 -34.23 9.44
N SER A 87 26.76 -35.38 9.71
CA SER A 87 25.43 -35.86 9.36
C SER A 87 24.31 -35.17 10.13
N PHE A 88 23.20 -34.85 9.45
CA PHE A 88 21.91 -34.64 10.10
C PHE A 88 20.82 -35.52 9.49
N ILE A 89 19.98 -36.00 10.40
CA ILE A 89 19.03 -37.10 10.32
C ILE A 89 17.81 -36.72 9.47
N LYS A 90 17.45 -37.58 8.52
CA LYS A 90 16.17 -37.58 7.80
C LYS A 90 15.05 -38.05 8.73
N LEU A 91 13.99 -37.25 8.86
CA LEU A 91 12.67 -37.74 9.23
C LEU A 91 11.84 -37.88 7.95
N ASN A 92 11.45 -39.12 7.66
CA ASN A 92 10.51 -39.49 6.62
C ASN A 92 9.08 -39.29 7.14
N GLU A 93 8.24 -38.58 6.39
CA GLU A 93 6.80 -38.83 6.40
C GLU A 93 6.36 -39.32 5.02
N SER A 94 5.76 -40.50 5.02
CA SER A 94 5.28 -41.24 3.87
C SER A 94 3.76 -41.05 3.68
N SER A 95 3.40 -40.46 2.55
CA SER A 95 2.28 -40.80 1.63
C SER A 95 0.90 -41.22 2.19
N SER A 96 -0.17 -40.53 1.80
CA SER A 96 -0.99 -40.85 0.59
C SER A 96 -2.36 -40.14 0.57
N SER A 97 -2.92 -39.98 -0.64
CA SER A 97 -4.10 -39.19 -1.07
C SER A 97 -3.81 -37.68 -1.23
N SER A 98 -3.95 -37.01 -2.37
CA SER A 98 -4.53 -37.32 -3.69
C SER A 98 -3.80 -36.52 -4.78
N LYS A 99 -3.41 -37.20 -5.87
CA LYS A 99 -2.65 -36.68 -7.03
C LYS A 99 -3.47 -35.77 -7.97
N VAL A 100 -4.11 -34.71 -7.46
CA VAL A 100 -4.92 -33.79 -8.31
C VAL A 100 -4.45 -32.31 -8.27
N GLU A 101 -3.56 -31.90 -7.38
CA GLU A 101 -3.31 -30.45 -7.16
C GLU A 101 -2.08 -29.80 -7.83
N ASN A 102 -1.26 -30.50 -8.60
CA ASN A 102 0.06 -29.95 -8.98
C ASN A 102 0.23 -29.38 -10.42
N ASN A 103 -0.81 -28.86 -11.08
CA ASN A 103 -0.65 -28.28 -12.44
C ASN A 103 -1.18 -26.85 -12.67
N LEU A 104 -1.62 -26.11 -11.64
CA LEU A 104 -2.14 -24.73 -11.80
C LEU A 104 -1.12 -23.62 -11.46
N ASN A 105 0.04 -23.95 -10.88
CA ASN A 105 0.84 -22.98 -10.10
C ASN A 105 2.15 -22.44 -10.71
N GLN A 106 2.42 -22.58 -12.00
CA GLN A 106 3.57 -21.87 -12.59
C GLN A 106 3.13 -20.53 -13.15
N ASN A 107 3.24 -19.46 -12.35
CA ASN A 107 3.20 -18.09 -12.87
C ASN A 107 4.35 -17.93 -13.88
N LEU A 108 4.09 -17.27 -15.01
CA LEU A 108 5.14 -17.03 -16.01
C LEU A 108 6.18 -16.07 -15.43
N ASP A 109 7.44 -16.50 -15.45
CA ASP A 109 8.58 -15.68 -15.09
C ASP A 109 8.85 -14.67 -16.21
N LEU A 110 8.40 -13.42 -16.00
CA LEU A 110 8.56 -12.33 -16.96
C LEU A 110 10.02 -12.10 -17.37
N SER A 111 11.00 -12.41 -16.51
CA SER A 111 12.43 -12.26 -16.84
C SER A 111 12.90 -13.22 -17.95
N LYS A 112 12.17 -14.32 -18.17
CA LYS A 112 12.42 -15.31 -19.22
C LYS A 112 11.59 -15.07 -20.47
N CYS A 113 10.78 -14.01 -20.49
CA CYS A 113 9.94 -13.64 -21.61
C CYS A 113 10.63 -12.58 -22.48
N LYS A 114 10.49 -12.68 -23.80
CA LYS A 114 10.87 -11.64 -24.76
C LYS A 114 9.59 -11.19 -25.47
N ILE A 115 9.29 -9.89 -25.40
CA ILE A 115 8.12 -9.31 -26.08
C ILE A 115 8.57 -8.64 -27.37
N ILE A 116 7.95 -9.00 -28.49
CA ILE A 116 8.04 -8.28 -29.77
C ILE A 116 6.75 -7.49 -29.94
N LEU A 117 6.85 -6.17 -29.82
CA LEU A 117 5.76 -5.24 -30.09
C LEU A 117 5.62 -5.05 -31.60
N THR A 118 4.40 -5.18 -32.14
CA THR A 118 4.11 -4.66 -33.48
C THR A 118 4.24 -3.13 -33.47
N GLU A 119 4.61 -2.54 -34.61
CA GLU A 119 4.82 -1.10 -34.74
C GLU A 119 3.65 -0.27 -34.19
N GLN A 120 4.02 0.81 -33.49
CA GLN A 120 3.08 1.71 -32.83
C GLN A 120 2.51 2.68 -33.87
N GLN A 121 1.26 2.48 -34.31
CA GLN A 121 0.49 3.58 -34.89
C GLN A 121 0.12 4.58 -33.80
N ASN A 122 0.01 5.86 -34.16
CA ASN A 122 0.05 7.06 -33.30
C ASN A 122 -0.83 7.02 -32.01
N LEU A 123 -0.35 6.33 -30.96
CA LEU A 123 -1.01 6.15 -29.66
C LEU A 123 -1.25 7.47 -28.91
N ASN A 124 -0.51 8.53 -29.27
CA ASN A 124 -0.58 9.83 -28.62
C ASN A 124 -1.93 10.55 -28.87
N ASN A 125 -2.68 10.17 -29.91
CA ASN A 125 -3.96 10.78 -30.25
C ASN A 125 -5.18 10.04 -29.67
N TYR A 126 -4.98 8.86 -29.07
CA TYR A 126 -6.10 8.09 -28.51
C TYR A 126 -6.54 8.66 -27.15
N LYS A 127 -7.81 9.00 -27.03
CA LYS A 127 -8.47 9.32 -25.75
C LYS A 127 -9.37 8.15 -25.36
N GLU A 128 -9.02 7.47 -24.27
CA GLU A 128 -9.91 6.44 -23.69
C GLU A 128 -11.22 7.10 -23.26
N ASN A 129 -12.32 6.36 -23.44
CA ASN A 129 -13.60 6.81 -22.91
C ASN A 129 -13.61 6.65 -21.38
N THR A 130 -13.41 7.76 -20.69
CA THR A 130 -13.43 7.84 -19.22
C THR A 130 -14.83 8.07 -18.64
N GLN A 131 -15.89 8.05 -19.47
CA GLN A 131 -17.26 8.22 -19.00
C GLN A 131 -17.65 7.04 -18.08
N PRO A 132 -18.07 7.30 -16.84
CA PRO A 132 -18.48 6.26 -15.90
C PRO A 132 -19.89 5.73 -16.20
N ILE A 133 -20.20 4.53 -15.71
CA ILE A 133 -21.56 3.98 -15.69
C ILE A 133 -22.24 4.45 -14.39
N ILE A 134 -23.25 5.31 -14.50
CA ILE A 134 -23.88 5.98 -13.35
C ILE A 134 -25.27 5.47 -13.02
N TYR A 135 -25.73 5.77 -11.80
CA TYR A 135 -27.12 5.59 -11.40
C TYR A 135 -27.98 6.72 -11.98
N SER A 136 -29.04 6.37 -12.72
CA SER A 136 -29.92 7.36 -13.34
C SER A 136 -30.76 8.13 -12.30
N ASN A 137 -31.08 9.39 -12.59
CA ASN A 137 -31.99 10.24 -11.82
C ASN A 137 -31.54 10.61 -10.39
N LEU A 138 -30.25 10.46 -10.08
CA LEU A 138 -29.69 11.00 -8.84
C LEU A 138 -29.26 12.46 -9.02
N PRO A 139 -29.43 13.32 -8.00
CA PRO A 139 -29.00 14.71 -8.07
C PRO A 139 -27.47 14.79 -8.11
N ILE A 140 -26.93 15.50 -9.10
CA ILE A 140 -25.49 15.79 -9.17
C ILE A 140 -25.21 17.03 -8.32
N SER A 141 -24.40 16.87 -7.27
CA SER A 141 -23.93 18.00 -6.47
C SER A 141 -22.69 18.65 -7.09
N LYS A 142 -22.62 19.98 -7.02
CA LYS A 142 -21.41 20.71 -7.40
C LYS A 142 -20.37 20.55 -6.30
N ARG A 143 -19.23 19.94 -6.64
CA ARG A 143 -18.11 19.72 -5.72
C ARG A 143 -17.11 20.87 -5.73
N ARG A 144 -16.40 21.09 -4.62
CA ARG A 144 -15.27 22.02 -4.55
C ARG A 144 -14.16 21.64 -5.53
N SER A 145 -13.49 22.65 -6.08
CA SER A 145 -12.37 22.48 -7.03
C SER A 145 -11.03 22.97 -6.47
N LYS A 146 -11.01 23.49 -5.24
CA LYS A 146 -9.83 24.04 -4.56
C LYS A 146 -9.94 23.83 -3.05
N ILE A 147 -8.80 23.83 -2.38
CA ILE A 147 -8.64 23.94 -0.93
C ILE A 147 -7.76 25.16 -0.61
N PRO A 148 -7.76 25.68 0.63
CA PRO A 148 -6.82 26.72 1.02
C PRO A 148 -5.37 26.30 0.75
N PRO A 149 -4.50 27.22 0.29
CA PRO A 149 -3.09 26.90 0.09
C PRO A 149 -2.43 26.59 1.45
N LYS A 150 -1.57 25.58 1.48
CA LYS A 150 -0.81 25.25 2.67
C LYS A 150 0.15 26.40 3.05
N PRO A 151 0.34 26.68 4.35
CA PRO A 151 1.37 27.63 4.80
C PRO A 151 2.77 27.27 4.31
N GLU A 152 3.66 28.26 4.26
CA GLU A 152 5.09 28.01 4.07
C GLU A 152 5.64 27.27 5.29
N SER A 153 6.22 26.08 5.07
CA SER A 153 6.87 25.33 6.13
C SER A 153 8.35 25.71 6.16
N HIS A 154 8.80 26.41 7.20
CA HIS A 154 10.22 26.69 7.38
C HIS A 154 10.94 25.49 8.03
N GLY A 155 12.01 25.00 7.39
CA GLY A 155 13.17 24.37 8.06
C GLY A 155 13.04 22.98 8.70
N LEU A 156 11.90 22.27 8.63
CA LEU A 156 11.80 20.93 9.24
C LEU A 156 12.24 19.82 8.26
N ASN A 157 13.37 19.17 8.56
CA ASN A 157 13.83 17.96 7.87
C ASN A 157 13.19 16.70 8.51
N LEU A 158 12.64 15.79 7.71
CA LEU A 158 12.07 14.51 8.17
C LEU A 158 13.10 13.67 8.96
N TRP A 159 14.38 13.77 8.60
CA TRP A 159 15.48 13.08 9.28
C TRP A 159 15.56 13.40 10.78
N SER A 160 15.35 14.66 11.17
CA SER A 160 15.49 15.08 12.57
C SER A 160 14.51 14.34 13.50
N ILE A 161 13.36 13.94 12.96
CA ILE A 161 12.34 13.15 13.65
C ILE A 161 12.65 11.65 13.57
N MET A 162 13.18 11.20 12.44
CA MET A 162 13.35 9.77 12.14
C MET A 162 14.67 9.16 12.63
N LYS A 163 15.69 9.95 12.97
CA LYS A 163 17.02 9.42 13.34
C LYS A 163 16.98 8.39 14.47
N ASN A 164 16.12 8.58 15.48
CA ASN A 164 15.98 7.68 16.62
C ASN A 164 15.08 6.45 16.35
N CYS A 165 14.64 6.28 15.10
CA CYS A 165 13.63 5.33 14.67
C CYS A 165 14.18 4.22 13.76
N ILE A 166 15.49 4.19 13.50
CA ILE A 166 16.14 3.18 12.68
C ILE A 166 15.85 1.78 13.25
N GLY A 167 15.43 0.85 12.39
CA GLY A 167 15.07 -0.52 12.77
C GLY A 167 13.74 -0.68 13.52
N LYS A 168 13.04 0.40 13.90
CA LYS A 168 11.77 0.34 14.65
C LYS A 168 10.55 0.33 13.73
N GLU A 169 9.44 -0.16 14.28
CA GLU A 169 8.12 -0.06 13.64
C GLU A 169 7.64 1.42 13.65
N LEU A 170 7.52 2.02 12.47
CA LEU A 170 7.26 3.47 12.32
C LEU A 170 5.84 3.92 12.68
N THR A 171 4.89 2.99 12.73
CA THR A 171 3.48 3.26 13.07
C THR A 171 3.33 3.86 14.47
N ARG A 172 4.31 3.65 15.35
CA ARG A 172 4.32 4.11 16.74
C ARG A 172 5.00 5.46 16.96
N ILE A 173 5.62 6.05 15.93
CA ILE A 173 6.34 7.31 16.03
C ILE A 173 5.43 8.47 15.63
N PRO A 174 5.20 9.45 16.53
CA PRO A 174 4.41 10.62 16.21
C PRO A 174 5.19 11.49 15.21
N ILE A 175 4.59 11.69 14.04
CA ILE A 175 5.11 12.58 13.00
C ILE A 175 4.39 13.92 13.13
N PRO A 176 5.08 15.07 13.15
CA PRO A 176 4.45 16.39 13.19
C PRO A 176 3.51 16.62 12.01
N VAL A 177 2.46 17.44 12.21
CA VAL A 177 1.47 17.77 11.17
C VAL A 177 2.10 18.37 9.92
N ASN A 178 3.29 18.98 10.00
CA ASN A 178 4.02 19.53 8.87
C ASN A 178 4.36 18.52 7.76
N PHE A 179 4.46 17.23 8.10
CA PHE A 179 4.70 16.15 7.14
C PHE A 179 3.41 15.45 6.71
N ASN A 180 2.27 15.86 7.27
CA ASN A 180 0.98 15.32 6.93
C ASN A 180 0.41 15.99 5.67
N GLU A 181 -0.69 15.44 5.19
CA GLU A 181 -1.64 16.09 4.29
C GLU A 181 -3.02 16.07 4.96
N PRO A 182 -3.94 16.99 4.59
CA PRO A 182 -5.25 17.12 5.23
C PRO A 182 -6.26 16.04 4.81
N LEU A 183 -5.79 14.79 4.68
CA LEU A 183 -6.59 13.60 4.40
C LEU A 183 -6.26 12.49 5.42
N SER A 184 -7.28 11.76 5.85
CA SER A 184 -7.16 10.52 6.62
C SER A 184 -6.71 9.37 5.72
N MET A 185 -6.09 8.33 6.29
CA MET A 185 -5.76 7.13 5.51
C MET A 185 -7.02 6.48 4.91
N LEU A 186 -8.20 6.62 5.55
CA LEU A 186 -9.46 6.11 5.00
C LEU A 186 -9.84 6.81 3.67
N GLN A 187 -9.61 8.12 3.61
CA GLN A 187 -9.74 8.90 2.38
C GLN A 187 -8.71 8.47 1.35
N ARG A 188 -7.44 8.32 1.75
CA ARG A 188 -6.36 7.86 0.87
C ARG A 188 -6.63 6.47 0.26
N ILE A 189 -7.23 5.55 1.02
CA ILE A 189 -7.67 4.24 0.53
C ILE A 189 -8.79 4.41 -0.50
N THR A 190 -9.76 5.29 -0.23
CA THR A 190 -10.85 5.58 -1.17
C THR A 190 -10.35 6.21 -2.48
N GLU A 191 -9.15 6.80 -2.51
CA GLU A 191 -8.55 7.38 -3.73
C GLU A 191 -8.22 6.31 -4.79
N ASP A 192 -8.16 5.03 -4.40
CA ASP A 192 -8.05 3.91 -5.34
C ASP A 192 -9.15 3.94 -6.42
N LEU A 193 -10.30 4.57 -6.12
CA LEU A 193 -11.45 4.69 -7.02
C LEU A 193 -11.35 5.83 -8.05
N GLU A 194 -10.25 6.59 -8.09
CA GLU A 194 -10.06 7.70 -9.06
C GLU A 194 -10.25 7.26 -10.51
N TYR A 195 -9.82 6.05 -10.85
CA TYR A 195 -9.95 5.48 -12.19
C TYR A 195 -10.92 4.29 -12.22
N SER A 196 -11.93 4.31 -11.35
CA SER A 196 -12.99 3.29 -11.26
C SER A 196 -13.73 3.01 -12.57
N TYR A 197 -13.76 3.96 -13.52
CA TYR A 197 -14.29 3.72 -14.87
C TYR A 197 -13.59 2.54 -15.58
N LEU A 198 -12.35 2.19 -15.21
CA LEU A 198 -11.66 1.01 -15.74
C LEU A 198 -12.40 -0.29 -15.38
N LEU A 199 -13.03 -0.35 -14.20
CA LEU A 199 -13.88 -1.47 -13.79
C LEU A 199 -15.22 -1.46 -14.53
N ASP A 200 -15.77 -0.29 -14.86
CA ASP A 200 -16.93 -0.18 -15.74
C ASP A 200 -16.61 -0.75 -17.13
N ARG A 201 -15.48 -0.35 -17.71
CA ARG A 201 -14.99 -0.87 -19.00
C ARG A 201 -14.69 -2.37 -18.95
N ALA A 202 -14.16 -2.86 -17.82
CA ALA A 202 -13.99 -4.29 -17.60
C ALA A 202 -15.35 -5.01 -17.62
N SER A 203 -16.38 -4.45 -16.98
CA SER A 203 -17.71 -5.07 -16.91
C SER A 203 -18.37 -5.25 -18.29
N GLU A 204 -18.05 -4.37 -19.24
CA GLU A 204 -18.56 -4.41 -20.62
C GLU A 204 -17.93 -5.55 -21.47
N LYS A 205 -16.80 -6.14 -21.06
CA LYS A 205 -16.11 -7.14 -21.89
C LYS A 205 -16.74 -8.51 -21.78
N SER A 206 -16.82 -9.24 -22.88
CA SER A 206 -17.26 -10.65 -22.85
C SER A 206 -16.12 -11.62 -22.52
N ASP A 207 -14.89 -11.30 -22.94
CA ASP A 207 -13.70 -12.10 -22.64
C ASP A 207 -13.17 -11.77 -21.24
N ILE A 208 -13.12 -12.78 -20.37
CA ILE A 208 -12.63 -12.65 -18.98
C ILE A 208 -11.14 -12.27 -18.93
N SER A 209 -10.33 -12.69 -19.92
CA SER A 209 -8.94 -12.24 -20.01
C SER A 209 -8.84 -10.75 -20.33
N GLU A 210 -9.74 -10.20 -21.15
CA GLU A 210 -9.80 -8.76 -21.40
C GLU A 210 -10.32 -8.00 -20.16
N ARG A 211 -11.33 -8.55 -19.44
CA ARG A 211 -11.76 -8.02 -18.14
C ARG A 211 -10.61 -7.91 -17.15
N LEU A 212 -9.81 -8.97 -17.07
CA LEU A 212 -8.63 -9.04 -16.20
C LEU A 212 -7.59 -8.00 -16.60
N ALA A 213 -7.40 -7.72 -17.90
CA ALA A 213 -6.48 -6.68 -18.33
C ALA A 213 -6.93 -5.27 -17.90
N TYR A 214 -8.23 -4.94 -18.01
CA TYR A 214 -8.77 -3.67 -17.49
C TYR A 214 -8.74 -3.62 -15.95
N THR A 215 -8.99 -4.73 -15.27
CA THR A 215 -8.86 -4.83 -13.80
C THR A 215 -7.40 -4.64 -13.35
N ALA A 216 -6.44 -5.18 -14.10
CA ALA A 216 -5.01 -4.95 -13.86
C ALA A 216 -4.65 -3.48 -14.07
N ALA A 217 -5.20 -2.82 -15.09
CA ALA A 217 -5.01 -1.39 -15.29
C ALA A 217 -5.57 -0.58 -14.12
N PHE A 218 -6.75 -0.94 -13.59
CA PHE A 218 -7.30 -0.35 -12.37
C PHE A 218 -6.34 -0.51 -11.19
N ALA A 219 -5.88 -1.75 -10.92
CA ALA A 219 -4.98 -2.04 -9.80
C ALA A 219 -3.64 -1.28 -9.88
N ILE A 220 -3.11 -1.07 -11.10
CA ILE A 220 -1.91 -0.25 -11.33
C ILE A 220 -2.22 1.24 -11.14
N SER A 221 -3.37 1.71 -11.61
CA SER A 221 -3.75 3.13 -11.53
C SER A 221 -3.86 3.66 -10.10
N CYS A 222 -4.13 2.78 -9.12
CA CYS A 222 -4.14 3.08 -7.68
C CYS A 222 -2.83 3.72 -7.16
N TYR A 223 -1.72 3.55 -7.87
CA TYR A 223 -0.41 4.08 -7.48
C TYR A 223 -0.09 5.46 -8.07
N SER A 224 -0.90 5.96 -8.99
CA SER A 224 -0.55 7.15 -9.78
C SER A 224 -0.44 8.42 -8.91
N ALA A 225 -1.33 8.57 -7.92
CA ALA A 225 -1.32 9.70 -7.00
C ALA A 225 -0.06 9.76 -6.13
N THR A 226 0.63 8.63 -5.89
CA THR A 226 1.86 8.61 -5.09
C THR A 226 3.04 9.23 -5.81
N ALA A 227 2.96 9.43 -7.14
CA ALA A 227 4.06 9.98 -7.95
C ALA A 227 4.51 11.39 -7.51
N LYS A 228 3.57 12.18 -6.99
CA LYS A 228 3.74 13.61 -6.64
C LYS A 228 3.44 13.91 -5.16
N ARG A 229 3.06 12.91 -4.36
CA ARG A 229 2.63 13.07 -2.95
C ARG A 229 3.47 12.26 -1.98
N THR A 230 4.42 12.91 -1.34
CA THR A 230 5.31 12.34 -0.30
C THR A 230 4.82 12.61 1.13
N THR A 231 3.70 13.32 1.27
CA THR A 231 3.07 13.65 2.55
C THR A 231 2.30 12.46 3.13
N LYS A 232 2.30 12.33 4.45
CA LYS A 232 1.65 11.24 5.18
C LYS A 232 0.17 11.58 5.47
N PRO A 233 -0.82 10.74 5.11
CA PRO A 233 -2.19 10.97 5.57
C PRO A 233 -2.29 10.81 7.11
N PHE A 234 -3.30 11.41 7.73
CA PHE A 234 -3.58 11.21 9.15
C PHE A 234 -3.85 9.72 9.41
N ASN A 235 -3.24 9.18 10.49
CA ASN A 235 -3.55 7.82 10.92
C ASN A 235 -4.96 7.81 11.51
N PRO A 236 -5.91 7.02 10.99
CA PRO A 236 -7.29 7.04 11.45
C PRO A 236 -7.40 6.58 12.90
N LEU A 237 -8.37 7.14 13.63
CA LEU A 237 -8.74 6.64 14.96
C LEU A 237 -9.50 5.31 14.81
N LEU A 238 -9.45 4.45 15.82
CA LEU A 238 -10.21 3.19 15.85
C LEU A 238 -11.70 3.51 15.83
N GLY A 239 -12.46 2.93 14.91
CA GLY A 239 -13.87 3.26 14.68
C GLY A 239 -14.09 4.55 13.86
N GLU A 240 -13.03 5.23 13.41
CA GLU A 240 -13.16 6.29 12.40
C GLU A 240 -13.72 5.69 11.11
N THR A 241 -14.63 6.43 10.47
CA THR A 241 -15.27 6.06 9.22
C THR A 241 -14.99 7.09 8.14
N PHE A 242 -15.13 6.71 6.89
CA PHE A 242 -15.23 7.66 5.79
C PHE A 242 -16.19 7.11 4.74
N GLU A 243 -17.29 7.81 4.49
CA GLU A 243 -18.16 7.51 3.36
C GLU A 243 -17.91 8.45 2.17
N PHE A 244 -18.16 7.96 0.96
CA PHE A 244 -18.17 8.80 -0.23
C PHE A 244 -19.16 8.28 -1.26
N ASP A 245 -20.32 8.93 -1.34
CA ASP A 245 -21.36 8.63 -2.33
C ASP A 245 -21.13 9.44 -3.61
N ARG A 246 -20.78 8.74 -4.69
CA ARG A 246 -20.53 9.25 -6.03
C ARG A 246 -21.42 8.57 -7.06
N ARG A 247 -22.57 8.01 -6.65
CA ARG A 247 -23.45 7.27 -7.57
C ARG A 247 -23.98 8.13 -8.71
N ALA A 248 -24.19 9.41 -8.46
CA ALA A 248 -24.75 10.36 -9.41
C ALA A 248 -23.76 10.76 -10.53
N ASP A 249 -22.45 10.72 -10.28
CA ASP A 249 -21.45 11.27 -11.19
C ASP A 249 -20.28 10.33 -11.51
N LEU A 250 -19.93 9.39 -10.63
CA LEU A 250 -18.93 8.34 -10.87
C LEU A 250 -19.48 6.91 -10.79
N GLY A 251 -20.74 6.72 -10.39
CA GLY A 251 -21.43 5.44 -10.46
C GLY A 251 -21.21 4.49 -9.29
N TRP A 252 -20.61 4.95 -8.20
CA TRP A 252 -20.33 4.13 -7.02
C TRP A 252 -20.54 4.88 -5.71
N ARG A 253 -20.72 4.16 -4.61
CA ARG A 253 -20.56 4.70 -3.25
C ARG A 253 -19.64 3.79 -2.45
N SER A 254 -18.84 4.38 -1.58
CA SER A 254 -17.86 3.67 -0.75
C SER A 254 -18.06 3.98 0.73
N LEU A 255 -17.79 2.98 1.58
CA LEU A 255 -17.63 3.11 3.01
C LEU A 255 -16.30 2.50 3.42
N THR A 256 -15.52 3.22 4.22
CA THR A 256 -14.29 2.72 4.84
C THR A 256 -14.36 2.91 6.36
N GLU A 257 -13.89 1.94 7.14
CA GLU A 257 -13.79 2.00 8.60
C GLU A 257 -12.40 1.56 9.07
N GLN A 258 -11.85 2.24 10.08
CA GLN A 258 -10.67 1.75 10.80
C GLN A 258 -11.10 0.64 11.79
N VAL A 259 -10.94 -0.61 11.35
CA VAL A 259 -11.44 -1.80 12.06
C VAL A 259 -10.45 -2.35 13.09
N SER A 260 -9.17 -2.01 12.98
CA SER A 260 -8.13 -2.38 13.95
C SER A 260 -7.09 -1.29 14.10
N HIS A 261 -6.50 -1.17 15.30
CA HIS A 261 -5.41 -0.24 15.57
C HIS A 261 -4.07 -0.93 15.84
N HIS A 262 -4.08 -2.20 16.30
CA HIS A 262 -2.86 -2.99 16.58
C HIS A 262 -3.05 -4.45 16.12
N PRO A 263 -2.54 -4.83 14.93
CA PRO A 263 -1.96 -3.95 13.91
C PRO A 263 -3.03 -3.03 13.27
N PRO A 264 -2.65 -1.85 12.75
CA PRO A 264 -3.57 -0.97 12.04
C PRO A 264 -4.18 -1.66 10.82
N ALA A 265 -5.51 -1.69 10.75
CA ALA A 265 -6.26 -2.20 9.60
C ALA A 265 -7.47 -1.30 9.31
N ALA A 266 -7.69 -1.04 8.03
CA ALA A 266 -8.89 -0.37 7.53
C ALA A 266 -9.62 -1.31 6.56
N ALA A 267 -10.94 -1.39 6.69
CA ALA A 267 -11.80 -2.14 5.79
C ALA A 267 -12.57 -1.17 4.90
N MET A 268 -12.62 -1.44 3.60
CA MET A 268 -13.37 -0.67 2.61
C MET A 268 -14.32 -1.59 1.86
N PHE A 269 -15.54 -1.11 1.63
CA PHE A 269 -16.48 -1.70 0.70
C PHE A 269 -17.04 -0.62 -0.23
N THR A 270 -17.05 -0.91 -1.52
CA THR A 270 -17.59 -0.04 -2.56
C THR A 270 -18.57 -0.82 -3.42
N GLU A 271 -19.74 -0.25 -3.65
CA GLU A 271 -20.73 -0.78 -4.58
C GLU A 271 -20.90 0.15 -5.78
N SER A 272 -20.89 -0.42 -6.97
CA SER A 272 -21.16 0.24 -8.25
C SER A 272 -22.37 -0.41 -8.94
N VAL A 273 -22.73 0.05 -10.13
CA VAL A 273 -23.79 -0.53 -10.96
C VAL A 273 -23.47 -1.98 -11.34
N ASN A 274 -22.23 -2.27 -11.77
CA ASN A 274 -21.87 -3.57 -12.35
C ASN A 274 -20.78 -4.34 -11.58
N TRP A 275 -20.19 -3.74 -10.57
CA TRP A 275 -19.10 -4.33 -9.79
C TRP A 275 -19.16 -3.92 -8.32
N GLU A 276 -18.48 -4.69 -7.49
CA GLU A 276 -18.26 -4.46 -6.07
C GLU A 276 -16.77 -4.58 -5.78
N LEU A 277 -16.26 -3.74 -4.89
CA LEU A 277 -14.89 -3.78 -4.40
C LEU A 277 -14.92 -3.98 -2.88
N SER A 278 -14.21 -4.99 -2.40
CA SER A 278 -13.90 -5.17 -0.99
C SER A 278 -12.40 -5.11 -0.81
N GLN A 279 -11.92 -4.32 0.15
CA GLN A 279 -10.50 -4.15 0.40
C GLN A 279 -10.23 -4.11 1.90
N GLU A 280 -9.28 -4.91 2.33
CA GLU A 280 -8.65 -4.74 3.63
C GLU A 280 -7.27 -4.14 3.41
N PHE A 281 -7.02 -2.98 4.03
CA PHE A 281 -5.73 -2.31 3.96
C PHE A 281 -5.04 -2.44 5.31
N MET A 282 -4.00 -3.27 5.32
CA MET A 282 -3.06 -3.44 6.42
C MET A 282 -1.67 -3.11 5.91
N VAL A 283 -0.85 -2.48 6.75
CA VAL A 283 0.46 -2.00 6.33
C VAL A 283 1.51 -2.26 7.40
N ALA A 284 2.60 -2.91 6.99
CA ALA A 284 3.84 -2.93 7.74
C ALA A 284 4.78 -1.84 7.21
N SER A 285 5.55 -1.21 8.08
CA SER A 285 6.54 -0.21 7.68
C SER A 285 7.92 -0.59 8.18
N ARG A 286 8.94 -0.44 7.33
CA ARG A 286 10.35 -0.73 7.67
C ARG A 286 11.22 0.46 7.34
N PHE A 287 11.99 0.94 8.31
CA PHE A 287 12.96 2.02 8.11
C PHE A 287 14.39 1.47 8.07
N ARG A 288 15.11 1.75 6.98
CA ARG A 288 16.50 1.29 6.76
C ARG A 288 17.47 2.46 6.58
N GLY A 289 17.29 3.53 7.37
CA GLY A 289 18.11 4.74 7.30
C GLY A 289 17.82 5.60 6.06
N LYS A 290 18.35 5.23 4.89
CA LYS A 290 18.21 6.04 3.67
C LYS A 290 16.79 6.03 3.09
N TYR A 291 16.04 4.96 3.32
CA TYR A 291 14.72 4.75 2.76
C TYR A 291 13.75 4.09 3.76
N MET A 292 12.47 4.32 3.53
CA MET A 292 11.35 3.72 4.26
C MET A 292 10.52 2.89 3.29
N SER A 293 10.25 1.63 3.62
CA SER A 293 9.34 0.77 2.86
C SER A 293 8.01 0.61 3.56
N VAL A 294 6.93 0.77 2.80
CA VAL A 294 5.53 0.61 3.17
C VAL A 294 5.02 -0.63 2.45
N ILE A 295 4.75 -1.69 3.22
CA ILE A 295 4.47 -3.04 2.73
C ILE A 295 3.01 -3.36 3.04
N PRO A 296 2.10 -3.22 2.06
CA PRO A 296 0.71 -3.60 2.26
C PRO A 296 0.57 -5.13 2.31
N THR A 297 -0.24 -5.64 3.23
CA THR A 297 -0.43 -7.09 3.44
C THR A 297 -1.87 -7.56 3.22
N GLY A 298 -2.83 -6.64 3.18
CA GLY A 298 -4.24 -6.97 2.97
C GLY A 298 -4.60 -7.21 1.49
N TYR A 299 -5.78 -7.79 1.28
CA TYR A 299 -6.29 -8.18 -0.03
C TYR A 299 -7.28 -7.16 -0.59
N THR A 300 -7.29 -7.03 -1.92
CA THR A 300 -8.33 -6.33 -2.68
C THR A 300 -9.07 -7.34 -3.54
N GLN A 301 -10.39 -7.30 -3.50
CA GLN A 301 -11.30 -8.18 -4.22
C GLN A 301 -12.23 -7.35 -5.09
N ILE A 302 -12.30 -7.67 -6.38
CA ILE A 302 -13.23 -7.08 -7.36
C ILE A 302 -14.17 -8.16 -7.85
N LYS A 303 -15.46 -8.01 -7.55
CA LYS A 303 -16.51 -8.94 -7.96
C LYS A 303 -17.41 -8.27 -8.99
N PHE A 304 -17.61 -8.92 -10.14
CA PHE A 304 -18.55 -8.45 -11.16
C PHE A 304 -19.94 -9.03 -10.89
N LYS A 305 -20.98 -8.18 -10.98
CA LYS A 305 -22.36 -8.55 -10.63
C LYS A 305 -23.01 -9.53 -11.60
N ASP A 306 -22.44 -9.72 -12.79
CA ASP A 306 -22.86 -10.78 -13.73
C ASP A 306 -22.37 -12.17 -13.31
N GLY A 307 -21.62 -12.28 -12.21
CA GLY A 307 -21.16 -13.54 -11.63
C GLY A 307 -20.04 -14.24 -12.40
N LYS A 308 -19.45 -13.59 -13.41
CA LYS A 308 -18.45 -14.24 -14.28
C LYS A 308 -17.00 -14.07 -13.82
N ALA A 309 -16.72 -13.08 -12.98
CA ALA A 309 -15.36 -12.83 -12.50
C ALA A 309 -15.33 -12.37 -11.03
N ASN A 310 -14.37 -12.92 -10.29
CA ASN A 310 -13.98 -12.52 -8.94
C ASN A 310 -12.45 -12.44 -8.87
N PHE A 311 -11.91 -11.24 -9.07
CA PHE A 311 -10.46 -11.03 -9.11
C PHE A 311 -9.94 -10.62 -7.73
N ILE A 312 -8.89 -11.29 -7.25
CA ILE A 312 -8.25 -11.00 -5.97
C ILE A 312 -6.77 -10.72 -6.20
N PHE A 313 -6.24 -9.70 -5.52
CA PHE A 313 -4.83 -9.33 -5.56
C PHE A 313 -4.36 -8.65 -4.26
N GLN A 314 -3.05 -8.62 -4.06
CA GLN A 314 -2.38 -7.81 -3.03
C GLN A 314 -1.63 -6.66 -3.69
N LYS A 315 -1.54 -5.55 -2.97
CA LYS A 315 -0.78 -4.38 -3.39
C LYS A 315 0.74 -4.66 -3.31
N VAL A 316 1.52 -3.97 -4.15
CA VAL A 316 2.99 -3.99 -4.12
C VAL A 316 3.57 -3.01 -3.09
N THR A 317 4.88 -3.11 -2.84
CA THR A 317 5.59 -2.27 -1.88
C THR A 317 5.80 -0.85 -2.42
N THR A 318 5.60 0.14 -1.56
CA THR A 318 5.96 1.53 -1.82
C THR A 318 7.21 1.88 -1.01
N THR A 319 8.24 2.44 -1.64
CA THR A 319 9.45 2.93 -0.97
C THR A 319 9.54 4.44 -1.06
N VAL A 320 9.73 5.09 0.07
CA VAL A 320 10.07 6.52 0.17
C VAL A 320 11.58 6.63 0.31
N HIS A 321 12.22 7.24 -0.67
CA HIS A 321 13.67 7.43 -0.73
C HIS A 321 14.07 8.81 -0.18
N ASN A 322 15.37 8.94 0.12
CA ASN A 322 16.01 10.20 0.55
C ASN A 322 15.47 10.73 1.88
N ILE A 323 15.18 9.83 2.82
CA ILE A 323 14.68 10.21 4.16
C ILE A 323 15.70 11.06 4.94
N ILE A 324 17.00 10.80 4.74
CA ILE A 324 18.10 11.50 5.43
C ILE A 324 18.47 12.80 4.73
N VAL A 325 18.83 12.69 3.44
CA VAL A 325 19.36 13.80 2.62
C VAL A 325 18.73 13.79 1.23
N GLY A 326 18.35 14.99 0.77
CA GLY A 326 17.81 15.24 -0.56
C GLY A 326 16.29 15.30 -0.61
N LYS A 327 15.76 15.52 -1.82
CA LYS A 327 14.31 15.58 -2.03
C LYS A 327 13.71 14.17 -1.93
N LEU A 328 12.67 14.04 -1.09
CA LEU A 328 11.88 12.81 -0.99
C LEU A 328 11.27 12.46 -2.36
N TRP A 329 11.31 11.17 -2.69
CA TRP A 329 10.61 10.64 -3.85
C TRP A 329 10.13 9.21 -3.59
N ILE A 330 9.12 8.80 -4.34
CA ILE A 330 8.44 7.52 -4.17
C ILE A 330 8.74 6.59 -5.35
N ASP A 331 9.04 5.33 -5.01
CA ASP A 331 9.06 4.20 -5.92
C ASP A 331 7.99 3.18 -5.53
N ASN A 332 7.34 2.57 -6.51
CA ASN A 332 6.43 1.44 -6.31
C ASN A 332 7.01 0.25 -7.05
N HIS A 333 7.26 -0.86 -6.36
CA HIS A 333 8.00 -1.99 -6.90
C HIS A 333 7.57 -3.33 -6.32
N GLY A 334 7.86 -4.39 -7.06
CA GLY A 334 7.51 -5.76 -6.71
C GLY A 334 6.58 -6.40 -7.74
N THR A 335 6.04 -7.57 -7.40
CA THR A 335 5.17 -8.35 -8.28
C THR A 335 3.77 -8.44 -7.70
N MET A 336 2.79 -7.99 -8.47
CA MET A 336 1.37 -8.16 -8.18
C MET A 336 0.83 -9.34 -8.97
N ASN A 337 0.18 -10.27 -8.29
CA ASN A 337 -0.55 -11.37 -8.92
C ASN A 337 -2.05 -11.12 -8.75
N ILE A 338 -2.79 -11.19 -9.85
CA ILE A 338 -4.24 -11.01 -9.89
C ILE A 338 -4.84 -12.32 -10.38
N VAL A 339 -5.72 -12.93 -9.60
CA VAL A 339 -6.29 -14.25 -9.91
C VAL A 339 -7.81 -14.18 -9.93
N ASN A 340 -8.43 -14.77 -10.95
CA ASN A 340 -9.86 -15.02 -10.97
C ASN A 340 -10.19 -16.31 -10.21
N HIS A 341 -10.83 -16.18 -9.06
CA HIS A 341 -11.22 -17.33 -8.24
C HIS A 341 -12.48 -18.06 -8.76
N ILE A 342 -13.08 -17.60 -9.86
CA ILE A 342 -14.21 -18.29 -10.51
C ILE A 342 -13.73 -19.28 -11.57
N SER A 343 -12.92 -18.82 -12.53
CA SER A 343 -12.53 -19.64 -13.69
C SER A 343 -11.02 -19.80 -13.89
N GLY A 344 -10.15 -19.13 -13.13
CA GLY A 344 -8.71 -19.37 -13.11
C GLY A 344 -7.86 -18.52 -14.05
N GLU A 345 -8.41 -17.53 -14.75
CA GLU A 345 -7.61 -16.50 -15.43
C GLU A 345 -6.71 -15.78 -14.43
N ARG A 346 -5.49 -15.43 -14.84
CA ARG A 346 -4.51 -14.81 -13.94
C ARG A 346 -3.56 -13.89 -14.64
N ALA A 347 -3.08 -12.88 -13.93
CA ALA A 347 -2.11 -11.91 -14.42
C ALA A 347 -0.96 -11.78 -13.43
N THR A 348 0.27 -11.68 -13.97
CA THR A 348 1.46 -11.34 -13.19
C THR A 348 1.96 -10.00 -13.69
N ILE A 349 1.92 -8.99 -12.83
CA ILE A 349 2.30 -7.61 -13.10
C ILE A 349 3.57 -7.28 -12.32
N LYS A 350 4.63 -6.88 -13.03
CA LYS A 350 5.89 -6.46 -12.46
C LYS A 350 5.97 -4.93 -12.43
N PHE A 351 6.14 -4.39 -11.24
CA PHE A 351 6.56 -3.02 -11.00
C PHE A 351 8.07 -3.01 -10.87
N HIS A 352 8.75 -2.39 -11.83
CA HIS A 352 10.22 -2.37 -11.84
C HIS A 352 10.73 -1.37 -10.81
N SER A 353 11.58 -1.85 -9.90
CA SER A 353 12.31 -0.99 -8.97
C SER A 353 13.18 0.00 -9.74
N TYR A 354 13.29 1.21 -9.23
CA TYR A 354 14.26 2.18 -9.73
C TYR A 354 15.69 1.63 -9.67
N SER A 355 16.45 1.81 -10.76
CA SER A 355 17.85 1.43 -10.83
C SER A 355 18.64 2.51 -11.56
N TYR A 356 19.70 3.02 -10.93
CA TYR A 356 20.61 4.01 -11.51
C TYR A 356 21.31 3.51 -12.78
N PHE A 357 21.48 2.21 -12.94
CA PHE A 357 22.19 1.60 -14.07
C PHE A 357 21.26 1.22 -15.23
N SER A 358 19.95 1.43 -15.07
CA SER A 358 18.98 1.13 -16.12
C SER A 358 18.85 2.30 -17.08
N SER A 359 18.85 2.03 -18.38
CA SER A 359 18.46 3.03 -19.39
C SER A 359 16.94 3.16 -19.54
N ASP A 360 16.15 2.30 -18.90
CA ASP A 360 14.70 2.38 -18.93
C ASP A 360 14.22 3.62 -18.15
N ARG A 361 13.17 4.27 -18.67
CA ARG A 361 12.46 5.29 -17.92
C ARG A 361 11.98 4.69 -16.58
N PRO A 362 12.20 5.38 -15.43
CA PRO A 362 11.70 4.95 -14.12
C PRO A 362 10.19 4.68 -14.10
N ARG A 363 9.72 3.95 -13.08
CA ARG A 363 8.28 3.70 -12.84
C ARG A 363 7.62 2.81 -13.89
N LYS A 364 8.44 2.04 -14.62
CA LYS A 364 8.00 1.08 -15.62
C LYS A 364 7.18 -0.02 -14.95
N VAL A 365 6.10 -0.41 -15.63
CA VAL A 365 5.28 -1.56 -15.28
C VAL A 365 5.00 -2.40 -16.51
N GLU A 366 5.01 -3.71 -16.33
CA GLU A 366 4.63 -4.64 -17.41
C GLU A 366 4.09 -5.95 -16.84
N GLY A 367 3.27 -6.65 -17.61
CA GLY A 367 2.70 -7.91 -17.18
C GLY A 367 2.05 -8.70 -18.29
N ILE A 368 1.84 -9.99 -18.03
CA ILE A 368 1.17 -10.90 -18.96
C ILE A 368 -0.13 -11.37 -18.31
N ILE A 369 -1.20 -11.36 -19.11
CA ILE A 369 -2.51 -11.89 -18.76
C ILE A 369 -2.66 -13.26 -19.40
N LEU A 370 -2.97 -14.27 -18.57
CA LEU A 370 -3.20 -15.65 -18.97
C LEU A 370 -4.68 -15.99 -18.93
N ASP A 371 -5.13 -16.80 -19.89
CA ASP A 371 -6.43 -17.45 -19.80
C ASP A 371 -6.43 -18.58 -18.75
N LYS A 372 -7.61 -19.16 -18.48
CA LYS A 372 -7.76 -20.31 -17.58
C LYS A 372 -6.96 -21.56 -17.95
N LYS A 373 -6.47 -21.66 -19.18
CA LYS A 373 -5.62 -22.76 -19.66
C LYS A 373 -4.13 -22.43 -19.53
N GLY A 374 -3.78 -21.22 -19.09
CA GLY A 374 -2.41 -20.75 -18.99
C GLY A 374 -1.84 -20.16 -20.28
N ASN A 375 -2.65 -19.98 -21.33
CA ASN A 375 -2.16 -19.34 -22.56
C ASN A 375 -2.08 -17.83 -22.37
N ALA A 376 -0.99 -17.22 -22.83
CA ALA A 376 -0.86 -15.78 -22.81
C ALA A 376 -1.82 -15.12 -23.83
N ARG A 377 -2.64 -14.19 -23.35
CA ARG A 377 -3.69 -13.52 -24.13
C ARG A 377 -3.37 -12.06 -24.38
N PHE A 378 -2.87 -11.37 -23.36
CA PHE A 378 -2.56 -9.96 -23.43
C PHE A 378 -1.25 -9.64 -22.74
N TYR A 379 -0.58 -8.61 -23.25
CA TYR A 379 0.56 -7.96 -22.61
C TYR A 379 0.14 -6.54 -22.22
N ILE A 380 0.25 -6.22 -20.93
CA ILE A 380 -0.01 -4.88 -20.38
C ILE A 380 1.33 -4.21 -20.06
N PHE A 381 1.51 -2.95 -20.43
CA PHE A 381 2.78 -2.25 -20.21
C PHE A 381 2.63 -0.73 -20.21
N GLY A 382 3.53 -0.05 -19.52
CA GLY A 382 3.59 1.41 -19.48
C GLY A 382 4.34 1.92 -18.26
N TYR A 383 3.82 3.00 -17.67
CA TYR A 383 4.39 3.65 -16.50
C TYR A 383 3.28 4.02 -15.52
N TRP A 384 3.40 3.60 -14.27
CA TRP A 384 2.34 3.76 -13.26
C TRP A 384 2.06 5.23 -12.89
N ASP A 385 2.90 6.17 -13.34
CA ASP A 385 2.74 7.61 -13.16
C ASP A 385 2.31 8.34 -14.45
N ASN A 386 1.98 7.61 -15.52
CA ASN A 386 1.72 8.24 -16.82
C ASN A 386 0.63 7.53 -17.62
N TYR A 387 0.84 6.26 -17.98
CA TYR A 387 -0.09 5.54 -18.86
C TYR A 387 0.08 4.04 -18.85
N LEU A 388 -0.93 3.35 -19.39
CA LEU A 388 -0.90 1.92 -19.69
C LEU A 388 -1.45 1.62 -21.08
N ASN A 389 -0.74 0.75 -21.79
CA ASN A 389 -1.19 0.11 -23.01
C ASN A 389 -1.45 -1.37 -22.76
N ILE A 390 -2.30 -1.95 -23.59
CA ILE A 390 -2.53 -3.39 -23.73
C ILE A 390 -2.27 -3.78 -25.19
N ALA A 391 -1.68 -4.94 -25.43
CA ALA A 391 -1.59 -5.54 -26.75
C ALA A 391 -2.03 -7.01 -26.69
N SER A 392 -2.78 -7.48 -27.69
CA SER A 392 -3.11 -8.90 -27.82
C SER A 392 -1.85 -9.70 -28.10
N ILE A 393 -1.77 -10.92 -27.59
CA ILE A 393 -0.68 -11.85 -27.92
C ILE A 393 -1.15 -12.72 -29.08
N ASN A 394 -0.49 -12.58 -30.22
CA ASN A 394 -0.87 -13.25 -31.47
C ASN A 394 -0.13 -14.58 -31.63
N SER A 395 1.12 -14.66 -31.16
CA SER A 395 1.91 -15.90 -31.21
C SER A 395 2.84 -16.05 -30.00
N GLN A 396 3.07 -17.31 -29.62
CA GLN A 396 4.03 -17.71 -28.58
C GLN A 396 5.00 -18.73 -29.19
N LYS A 397 6.31 -18.48 -29.06
CA LYS A 397 7.37 -19.38 -29.54
C LYS A 397 8.38 -19.64 -28.43
N ASN A 398 8.81 -20.88 -28.25
CA ASN A 398 9.90 -21.22 -27.33
C ASN A 398 11.23 -21.19 -28.09
N GLN A 399 12.14 -20.31 -27.71
CA GLN A 399 13.48 -20.20 -28.30
C GLN A 399 14.54 -20.20 -27.20
N GLN A 400 15.40 -21.22 -27.18
CA GLN A 400 16.59 -21.29 -26.30
C GLN A 400 16.29 -21.04 -24.81
N GLY A 401 15.19 -21.61 -24.30
CA GLY A 401 14.78 -21.43 -22.90
C GLY A 401 14.09 -20.10 -22.57
N LYS A 402 13.91 -19.22 -23.56
CA LYS A 402 13.07 -18.01 -23.45
C LYS A 402 11.76 -18.18 -24.20
N VAL A 403 10.70 -17.58 -23.67
CA VAL A 403 9.39 -17.54 -24.32
C VAL A 403 9.28 -16.23 -25.08
N LEU A 404 9.11 -16.31 -26.39
CA LEU A 404 8.92 -15.17 -27.28
C LEU A 404 7.43 -14.94 -27.51
N PHE A 405 6.95 -13.74 -27.20
CA PHE A 405 5.59 -13.31 -27.50
C PHE A 405 5.61 -12.25 -28.60
N GLU A 406 4.92 -12.54 -29.70
CA GLU A 406 4.63 -11.54 -30.73
C GLU A 406 3.23 -10.98 -30.46
N THR A 407 3.16 -9.68 -30.25
CA THR A 407 1.89 -8.99 -29.95
C THR A 407 1.22 -8.49 -31.23
N GLY A 408 -0.02 -8.01 -31.11
CA GLY A 408 -0.67 -7.16 -32.10
C GLY A 408 -0.41 -5.68 -31.83
N GLU A 409 -1.17 -4.82 -32.51
CA GLU A 409 -1.10 -3.37 -32.27
C GLU A 409 -1.48 -3.02 -30.82
N PRO A 410 -0.65 -2.26 -30.10
CA PRO A 410 -1.01 -1.81 -28.76
C PRO A 410 -2.18 -0.82 -28.78
N LYS A 411 -2.97 -0.84 -27.72
CA LYS A 411 -4.07 0.09 -27.43
C LYS A 411 -3.82 0.77 -26.09
N ARG A 412 -3.92 2.09 -26.03
CA ARG A 412 -3.93 2.86 -24.77
C ARG A 412 -5.24 2.57 -24.03
N ILE A 413 -5.16 2.21 -22.74
CA ILE A 413 -6.34 1.91 -21.91
C ILE A 413 -6.45 2.79 -20.66
N TRP A 414 -5.35 3.43 -20.27
CA TRP A 414 -5.35 4.36 -19.15
C TRP A 414 -4.26 5.42 -19.34
N THR A 415 -4.58 6.64 -18.93
CA THR A 415 -3.67 7.78 -18.83
C THR A 415 -3.93 8.47 -17.50
N VAL A 416 -2.87 8.86 -16.81
CA VAL A 416 -2.97 9.59 -15.55
C VAL A 416 -3.66 10.93 -15.76
N ASN A 417 -4.49 11.34 -14.81
CA ASN A 417 -5.01 12.69 -14.75
C ASN A 417 -3.92 13.62 -14.21
N GLU A 418 -3.76 14.80 -14.80
CA GLU A 418 -2.96 15.82 -14.15
C GLU A 418 -3.63 16.26 -12.84
N PRO A 419 -2.86 16.41 -11.75
CA PRO A 419 -3.40 16.94 -10.50
C PRO A 419 -4.04 18.31 -10.73
N LEU A 420 -5.18 18.53 -10.07
CA LEU A 420 -5.84 19.84 -10.08
C LEU A 420 -5.17 20.81 -9.09
N GLY A 421 -4.63 20.27 -8.00
CA GLY A 421 -3.82 20.98 -7.03
C GLY A 421 -2.34 21.03 -7.44
N ASP A 422 -1.72 22.18 -7.23
CA ASP A 422 -0.25 22.32 -7.28
C ASP A 422 0.37 21.98 -5.92
N SER A 423 1.65 22.28 -5.73
CA SER A 423 2.36 22.03 -4.46
C SER A 423 1.77 22.79 -3.27
N SER A 424 1.07 23.90 -3.49
CA SER A 424 0.36 24.64 -2.43
C SER A 424 -0.90 23.90 -1.97
N MET A 425 -1.52 23.10 -2.84
CA MET A 425 -2.65 22.22 -2.53
C MET A 425 -2.22 20.74 -2.49
N PHE A 426 -1.03 20.48 -1.95
CA PHE A 426 -0.50 19.13 -1.71
C PHE A 426 -0.41 18.23 -2.95
N ASN A 427 -0.35 18.81 -4.16
CA ASN A 427 -0.43 18.09 -5.44
C ASN A 427 -1.66 17.17 -5.54
N PHE A 428 -2.78 17.56 -4.94
CA PHE A 428 -4.00 16.76 -4.92
C PHE A 428 -4.63 16.62 -6.31
N THR A 429 -5.13 15.43 -6.60
CA THR A 429 -6.02 15.21 -7.74
C THR A 429 -7.38 15.86 -7.49
N LYS A 430 -8.21 15.97 -8.52
CA LYS A 430 -9.57 16.49 -8.35
C LYS A 430 -10.33 15.66 -7.30
N LEU A 431 -10.23 14.32 -7.34
CA LEU A 431 -10.92 13.46 -6.38
C LEU A 431 -10.44 13.74 -4.94
N ALA A 432 -9.13 13.82 -4.72
CA ALA A 432 -8.55 14.12 -3.41
C ALA A 432 -9.00 15.49 -2.86
N ILE A 433 -9.09 16.51 -3.72
CA ILE A 433 -9.66 17.80 -3.34
C ILE A 433 -11.10 17.62 -2.85
N GLU A 434 -11.93 16.82 -3.51
CA GLU A 434 -13.36 16.67 -3.17
C GLU A 434 -13.61 15.88 -1.86
N MET A 435 -12.68 15.02 -1.43
CA MET A 435 -12.92 14.04 -0.35
C MET A 435 -13.23 14.65 1.02
N ASN A 436 -12.56 15.73 1.39
CA ASN A 436 -12.70 16.37 2.69
C ASN A 436 -13.60 17.63 2.67
N GLU A 437 -14.39 17.79 1.61
CA GLU A 437 -15.47 18.78 1.55
C GLU A 437 -16.48 18.50 2.67
N PRO A 438 -16.87 19.51 3.49
CA PRO A 438 -17.84 19.31 4.58
C PRO A 438 -19.18 18.77 4.09
N ASP A 439 -19.72 17.77 4.80
CA ASP A 439 -21.03 17.19 4.56
C ASP A 439 -21.66 16.84 5.92
N ASN A 440 -22.78 17.49 6.26
CA ASN A 440 -23.45 17.30 7.55
C ASN A 440 -24.39 16.07 7.59
N SER A 441 -24.52 15.35 6.47
CA SER A 441 -25.38 14.16 6.38
C SER A 441 -24.68 12.87 6.82
N VAL A 442 -23.37 12.92 7.05
CA VAL A 442 -22.52 11.75 7.32
C VAL A 442 -22.51 11.37 8.80
N ALA A 443 -21.97 10.18 9.11
CA ALA A 443 -21.82 9.70 10.49
C ALA A 443 -20.94 10.64 11.34
N PRO A 444 -21.16 10.75 12.67
CA PRO A 444 -20.33 11.57 13.55
C PRO A 444 -18.87 11.09 13.64
N THR A 445 -18.60 9.84 13.24
CA THR A 445 -17.27 9.23 13.12
C THR A 445 -16.60 9.48 11.77
N ASP A 446 -17.24 10.21 10.85
CA ASP A 446 -16.69 10.47 9.52
C ASP A 446 -15.46 11.39 9.56
N SER A 447 -14.41 11.05 8.80
CA SER A 447 -13.15 11.81 8.73
C SER A 447 -13.35 13.30 8.42
N ARG A 448 -14.46 13.72 7.81
CA ARG A 448 -14.76 15.15 7.56
C ARG A 448 -14.98 15.96 8.84
N PHE A 449 -15.39 15.30 9.93
CA PHE A 449 -15.57 15.89 11.25
C PHE A 449 -14.32 15.82 12.11
N ARG A 450 -13.26 15.16 11.64
CA ARG A 450 -11.99 15.04 12.35
C ARG A 450 -11.33 16.43 12.52
N PRO A 451 -11.18 16.94 13.75
CA PRO A 451 -10.88 18.35 13.97
C PRO A 451 -9.42 18.74 13.71
N ASP A 452 -8.44 17.90 14.04
CA ASP A 452 -7.02 18.12 13.70
C ASP A 452 -6.80 18.20 12.18
N GLN A 453 -7.43 17.30 11.44
CA GLN A 453 -7.40 17.30 9.98
C GLN A 453 -8.04 18.57 9.39
N ARG A 454 -9.17 19.03 9.94
CA ARG A 454 -9.84 20.26 9.47
C ARG A 454 -9.00 21.51 9.73
N LEU A 455 -8.40 21.63 10.91
CA LEU A 455 -7.52 22.75 11.25
C LEU A 455 -6.32 22.80 10.29
N MET A 456 -5.71 21.65 9.99
CA MET A 456 -4.61 21.57 9.02
C MET A 456 -5.03 22.04 7.63
N GLU A 457 -6.20 21.60 7.13
CA GLU A 457 -6.71 22.01 5.80
C GLU A 457 -6.94 23.53 5.73
N ASN A 458 -7.36 24.13 6.84
CA ASN A 458 -7.59 25.57 6.96
C ASN A 458 -6.31 26.39 7.19
N GLY A 459 -5.15 25.73 7.31
CA GLY A 459 -3.85 26.38 7.51
C GLY A 459 -3.48 26.64 8.98
N ASP A 460 -4.31 26.25 9.94
CA ASP A 460 -4.00 26.33 11.38
C ASP A 460 -3.24 25.07 11.82
N TRP A 461 -1.94 25.05 11.56
CA TRP A 461 -1.09 23.88 11.81
C TRP A 461 -0.74 23.68 13.29
N ASP A 462 -0.69 24.77 14.07
CA ASP A 462 -0.46 24.70 15.51
C ASP A 462 -1.69 24.13 16.22
N GLY A 463 -2.87 24.67 15.93
CA GLY A 463 -4.14 24.11 16.43
C GLY A 463 -4.35 22.67 15.98
N ALA A 464 -3.94 22.31 14.77
CA ALA A 464 -3.97 20.93 14.29
C ALA A 464 -3.06 20.00 15.11
N ASN A 465 -1.84 20.43 15.45
CA ASN A 465 -0.93 19.65 16.28
C ASN A 465 -1.50 19.44 17.70
N ASP A 466 -2.05 20.50 18.31
CA ASP A 466 -2.67 20.42 19.64
C ASP A 466 -3.84 19.44 19.66
N ARG A 467 -4.74 19.56 18.68
CA ARG A 467 -5.91 18.70 18.58
C ARG A 467 -5.53 17.26 18.26
N LYS A 468 -4.51 17.05 17.43
CA LYS A 468 -3.96 15.72 17.13
C LYS A 468 -3.45 15.04 18.40
N ASN A 469 -2.68 15.77 19.22
CA ASN A 469 -2.18 15.25 20.49
C ASN A 469 -3.32 14.87 21.44
N GLU A 470 -4.37 15.69 21.52
CA GLU A 470 -5.55 15.41 22.33
C GLU A 470 -6.26 14.12 21.89
N LEU A 471 -6.54 13.97 20.59
CA LEU A 471 -7.19 12.79 20.01
C LEU A 471 -6.35 11.51 20.22
N GLU A 472 -5.05 11.58 19.94
CA GLU A 472 -4.16 10.43 20.15
C GLU A 472 -4.07 10.04 21.63
N ASN A 473 -4.06 11.00 22.55
CA ASN A 473 -4.05 10.73 23.99
C ASN A 473 -5.39 10.14 24.48
N LYS A 474 -6.52 10.65 23.99
CA LYS A 474 -7.86 10.09 24.24
C LYS A 474 -7.90 8.62 23.81
N GLN A 475 -7.41 8.31 22.60
CA GLN A 475 -7.36 6.94 22.09
C GLN A 475 -6.39 6.04 22.88
N ARG A 476 -5.19 6.55 23.24
CA ARG A 476 -4.23 5.81 24.09
C ARG A 476 -4.82 5.47 25.45
N LYS A 477 -5.58 6.39 26.05
CA LYS A 477 -6.27 6.17 27.33
C LYS A 477 -7.33 5.07 27.20
N ALA A 478 -8.23 5.18 26.23
CA ALA A 478 -9.27 4.17 25.99
C ALA A 478 -8.68 2.78 25.72
N ARG A 479 -7.55 2.71 25.00
CA ARG A 479 -6.84 1.44 24.79
C ARG A 479 -6.32 0.84 26.09
N ARG A 480 -5.64 1.62 26.94
CA ARG A 480 -5.13 1.14 28.23
C ARG A 480 -6.24 0.64 29.15
N GLU A 481 -7.40 1.30 29.10
CA GLU A 481 -8.59 0.88 29.85
C GLU A 481 -9.11 -0.48 29.32
N ALA A 482 -9.22 -0.65 28.00
CA ALA A 482 -9.63 -1.92 27.39
C ALA A 482 -8.62 -3.07 27.62
N GLU A 483 -7.32 -2.78 27.58
CA GLU A 483 -6.25 -3.74 27.92
C GLU A 483 -6.38 -4.19 29.38
N ALA A 484 -6.57 -3.25 30.32
CA ALA A 484 -6.77 -3.58 31.74
C ALA A 484 -8.07 -4.36 32.00
N GLU A 485 -9.15 -4.06 31.28
CA GLU A 485 -10.40 -4.85 31.33
C GLU A 485 -10.19 -6.27 30.81
N THR A 486 -9.44 -6.43 29.72
CA THR A 486 -9.06 -7.73 29.16
C THR A 486 -8.25 -8.55 30.16
N GLU A 487 -7.23 -7.96 30.80
CA GLU A 487 -6.43 -8.63 31.84
C GLU A 487 -7.29 -9.06 33.04
N ARG A 488 -8.22 -8.21 33.49
CA ARG A 488 -9.17 -8.56 34.57
C ARG A 488 -10.09 -9.70 34.16
N ALA A 489 -10.61 -9.71 32.94
CA ALA A 489 -11.44 -10.79 32.43
C ALA A 489 -10.67 -12.12 32.43
N ILE A 490 -9.44 -12.13 31.91
CA ILE A 490 -8.57 -13.31 31.90
C ILE A 490 -8.31 -13.82 33.33
N ASN A 491 -7.94 -12.93 34.26
CA ASN A 491 -7.69 -13.30 35.66
C ASN A 491 -8.93 -13.88 36.36
N ASN A 492 -10.13 -13.50 35.92
CA ASN A 492 -11.40 -14.00 36.42
C ASN A 492 -11.93 -15.21 35.63
N ASN A 493 -11.14 -15.82 34.74
CA ASN A 493 -11.56 -16.88 33.80
C ASN A 493 -12.79 -16.51 32.95
N GLN A 494 -12.89 -15.24 32.56
CA GLN A 494 -13.91 -14.70 31.66
C GLN A 494 -13.31 -14.44 30.28
N GLN A 495 -14.13 -14.60 29.24
CA GLN A 495 -13.71 -14.28 27.88
C GLN A 495 -13.54 -12.76 27.72
N PRO A 496 -12.39 -12.28 27.22
CA PRO A 496 -12.20 -10.86 26.93
C PRO A 496 -13.18 -10.34 25.89
N LYS A 497 -13.63 -9.11 26.07
CA LYS A 497 -14.42 -8.42 25.05
C LYS A 497 -13.47 -7.86 23.98
N GLU A 498 -13.50 -8.46 22.79
CA GLU A 498 -12.81 -7.88 21.64
C GLU A 498 -13.54 -6.63 21.12
N TYR A 499 -12.78 -5.70 20.54
CA TYR A 499 -13.37 -4.60 19.76
C TYR A 499 -14.05 -5.17 18.51
N GLU A 500 -15.31 -4.78 18.30
CA GLU A 500 -16.06 -5.07 17.08
C GLU A 500 -16.28 -3.78 16.30
N ALA A 501 -15.90 -3.80 15.01
CA ALA A 501 -16.21 -2.73 14.09
C ALA A 501 -17.73 -2.57 13.92
N CYS A 502 -18.17 -1.32 13.75
CA CYS A 502 -19.59 -0.99 13.71
C CYS A 502 -20.24 -1.45 12.41
N TRP A 503 -19.53 -1.29 11.29
CA TRP A 503 -20.09 -1.46 9.95
C TRP A 503 -19.47 -2.64 9.20
N PHE A 504 -18.43 -3.23 9.76
CA PHE A 504 -17.78 -4.42 9.22
C PHE A 504 -17.74 -5.55 10.26
N GLN A 505 -17.64 -6.78 9.78
CA GLN A 505 -17.52 -7.98 10.60
C GLN A 505 -16.36 -8.85 10.13
N LYS A 506 -15.65 -9.45 11.09
CA LYS A 506 -14.61 -10.45 10.81
C LYS A 506 -15.25 -11.71 10.23
N VAL A 507 -14.71 -12.20 9.12
CA VAL A 507 -15.10 -13.47 8.50
C VAL A 507 -13.87 -14.22 8.02
N GLN A 508 -13.95 -15.54 7.99
CA GLN A 508 -12.94 -16.38 7.36
C GLN A 508 -13.16 -16.37 5.84
N ASP A 509 -12.25 -15.77 5.07
CA ASP A 509 -12.35 -15.76 3.61
C ASP A 509 -12.04 -17.15 3.03
N THR A 510 -12.93 -17.65 2.18
CA THR A 510 -12.81 -18.98 1.59
C THR A 510 -11.79 -19.03 0.45
N ASN A 511 -11.45 -17.90 -0.16
CA ASN A 511 -10.54 -17.85 -1.31
C ASN A 511 -9.07 -17.77 -0.89
N THR A 512 -8.79 -17.02 0.18
CA THR A 512 -7.45 -16.72 0.69
C THR A 512 -7.12 -17.46 1.99
N GLY A 513 -8.12 -17.99 2.69
CA GLY A 513 -7.94 -18.58 4.02
C GLY A 513 -7.55 -17.57 5.10
N SER A 514 -7.66 -16.26 4.81
CA SER A 514 -7.36 -15.20 5.77
C SER A 514 -8.63 -14.75 6.50
N VAL A 515 -8.47 -14.24 7.72
CA VAL A 515 -9.57 -13.53 8.40
C VAL A 515 -9.62 -12.12 7.83
N ILE A 516 -10.75 -11.76 7.23
CA ILE A 516 -10.98 -10.44 6.60
C ILE A 516 -12.19 -9.74 7.21
N HIS A 517 -12.34 -8.45 6.91
CA HIS A 517 -13.51 -7.67 7.29
C HIS A 517 -14.48 -7.51 6.11
N THR A 518 -15.73 -7.93 6.27
CA THR A 518 -16.80 -7.75 5.28
C THR A 518 -17.88 -6.80 5.80
N ILE A 519 -18.52 -6.05 4.91
CA ILE A 519 -19.56 -5.09 5.31
C ILE A 519 -20.77 -5.79 5.92
N ARG A 520 -21.36 -5.20 6.96
CA ARG A 520 -22.60 -5.65 7.61
C ARG A 520 -23.81 -5.23 6.78
N GLY A 521 -24.00 -5.88 5.63
CA GLY A 521 -25.12 -5.62 4.72
C GLY A 521 -25.22 -4.13 4.33
N ASN A 522 -26.42 -3.57 4.40
CA ASN A 522 -26.71 -2.18 4.08
C ASN A 522 -26.87 -1.29 5.34
N GLU A 523 -26.46 -1.79 6.52
CA GLU A 523 -26.78 -1.17 7.82
C GLU A 523 -26.33 0.29 7.94
N TYR A 524 -25.12 0.63 7.47
CA TYR A 524 -24.62 2.00 7.50
C TYR A 524 -25.54 2.97 6.75
N TRP A 525 -25.95 2.56 5.55
CA TRP A 525 -26.80 3.38 4.68
C TRP A 525 -28.22 3.49 5.23
N GLU A 526 -28.77 2.43 5.84
CA GLU A 526 -30.05 2.48 6.53
C GLU A 526 -30.03 3.41 7.77
N CYS A 527 -28.94 3.39 8.53
CA CYS A 527 -28.70 4.33 9.63
C CYS A 527 -28.64 5.78 9.10
N LYS A 528 -27.94 6.02 7.99
CA LYS A 528 -27.88 7.32 7.33
C LYS A 528 -29.25 7.84 6.90
N ASP A 529 -30.04 7.00 6.23
CA ASP A 529 -31.39 7.35 5.77
C ASP A 529 -32.32 7.72 6.94
N LYS A 530 -32.17 7.04 8.07
CA LYS A 530 -32.92 7.31 9.32
C LYS A 530 -32.31 8.43 10.17
N LYS A 531 -31.09 8.88 9.86
CA LYS A 531 -30.26 9.76 10.69
C LYS A 531 -30.05 9.22 12.12
N ASP A 532 -29.98 7.91 12.26
CA ASP A 532 -29.75 7.22 13.53
C ASP A 532 -28.30 6.74 13.62
N TRP A 533 -27.50 7.50 14.37
CA TRP A 533 -26.10 7.23 14.62
C TRP A 533 -25.84 6.68 16.02
N SER A 534 -26.84 6.10 16.69
CA SER A 534 -26.71 5.54 18.04
C SER A 534 -25.65 4.44 18.15
N LYS A 535 -25.33 3.75 17.04
CA LYS A 535 -24.25 2.76 16.95
C LYS A 535 -22.84 3.38 16.93
N CYS A 536 -22.70 4.64 16.53
CA CYS A 536 -21.39 5.27 16.36
C CYS A 536 -20.70 5.55 17.70
N PRO A 537 -19.42 5.16 17.87
CA PRO A 537 -18.64 5.56 19.04
C PRO A 537 -18.32 7.06 19.02
N ASN A 538 -18.09 7.63 20.21
CA ASN A 538 -17.61 9.00 20.35
C ASN A 538 -16.07 9.05 20.33
N ILE A 539 -15.51 9.27 19.14
CA ILE A 539 -14.06 9.19 18.91
C ILE A 539 -13.33 10.53 18.81
N TYR A 540 -14.02 11.63 18.48
CA TYR A 540 -13.41 12.97 18.38
C TYR A 540 -13.41 13.76 19.68
#